data_AF-A0A1B8RVS9-F1
#
_entry.id   AF-A0A1B8RVS9-F1
#
_cell.length_a   1.000
_cell.length_b   1.000
_cell.length_c   1.000
_cell.angle_alpha   90.00
_cell.angle_beta   90.00
_cell.angle_gamma   90.00
#
_symmetry.space_group_name_H-M   'P 1'
#
loop_
_entity.id
_entity.type
_entity.pdbx_description
1 polymer ?
#
loop_
_entity_poly.entity_id
_entity_poly.type
_entity_poly.pdbx_seq_one_letter_code
_entity_poly.pdbx_strand_id
1 'polypeptide(L)'
;MSFVAGMLFSLGYTKAAEVRERILATAKVSDPDDPLFERSKYGRILDPAAAIDVFSDLIWVLDENGNEVMKRGRLIAQDDDLKGVVLPICSATSSGLRGSGGLRDVSKFALWRKIEGSNAEVWDQKFFADSDRKCLFNPNEKIRFIEHEKGGKIEEFALKGVTRIVPSHFRRALEIHAQQQ
;
A
#
# COMPACT_ATOMS: atom_id res chain seq x y z
N MET A 1 11.81 22.49 -13.65
CA MET A 1 10.89 21.36 -13.37
C MET A 1 10.63 21.31 -11.88
N SER A 2 9.38 21.12 -11.44
CA SER A 2 9.03 21.02 -10.02
C SER A 2 9.60 19.72 -9.42
N PHE A 3 10.23 19.79 -8.25
CA PHE A 3 10.72 18.62 -7.49
C PHE A 3 9.62 17.55 -7.33
N VAL A 4 8.38 17.98 -7.15
CA VAL A 4 7.19 17.12 -7.06
C VAL A 4 6.97 16.37 -8.37
N ALA A 5 7.07 17.03 -9.52
CA ALA A 5 6.96 16.36 -10.83
C ALA A 5 8.09 15.34 -11.04
N GLY A 6 9.30 15.60 -10.54
CA GLY A 6 10.41 14.66 -10.56
C GLY A 6 10.18 13.41 -9.70
N MET A 7 9.68 13.60 -8.47
CA MET A 7 9.34 12.50 -7.56
C MET A 7 8.20 11.63 -8.11
N LEU A 8 7.24 12.24 -8.80
CA LEU A 8 6.10 11.55 -9.38
C LEU A 8 6.45 10.81 -10.68
N PHE A 9 7.38 11.37 -11.46
CA PHE A 9 7.96 10.68 -12.61
C PHE A 9 8.80 9.47 -12.18
N SER A 10 9.62 9.60 -11.12
CA SER A 10 10.40 8.46 -10.59
C SER A 10 9.52 7.35 -10.00
N LEU A 11 8.28 7.68 -9.62
CA LEU A 11 7.29 6.73 -9.13
C LEU A 11 6.29 6.28 -10.24
N GLY A 12 6.44 6.79 -11.47
CA GLY A 12 5.74 6.36 -12.71
C GLY A 12 4.32 6.91 -12.93
N TYR A 13 3.94 8.02 -12.28
CA TYR A 13 2.61 8.62 -12.43
C TYR A 13 2.49 9.49 -13.71
N THR A 14 1.45 9.26 -14.53
CA THR A 14 1.30 9.94 -15.85
C THR A 14 0.27 11.07 -15.88
N LYS A 15 -0.74 11.08 -14.99
CA LYS A 15 -1.76 12.14 -14.93
C LYS A 15 -1.50 13.11 -13.77
N ALA A 16 -0.92 14.27 -14.10
CA ALA A 16 -0.63 15.33 -13.13
C ALA A 16 -1.87 15.80 -12.33
N ALA A 17 -3.07 15.72 -12.90
CA ALA A 17 -4.31 16.12 -12.24
C ALA A 17 -4.69 15.19 -11.08
N GLU A 18 -4.62 13.86 -11.27
CA GLU A 18 -4.97 12.87 -10.25
C GLU A 18 -3.99 12.91 -9.08
N VAL A 19 -2.70 13.08 -9.39
CA VAL A 19 -1.67 13.27 -8.38
C VAL A 19 -1.92 14.54 -7.57
N ARG A 20 -2.22 15.65 -8.24
CA ARG A 20 -2.52 16.93 -7.58
C ARG A 20 -3.70 16.79 -6.64
N GLU A 21 -4.79 16.17 -7.07
CA GLU A 21 -5.99 16.00 -6.24
C GLU A 21 -5.70 15.20 -4.97
N ARG A 22 -4.88 14.16 -5.06
CA ARG A 22 -4.55 13.34 -3.89
C ARG A 22 -3.58 14.00 -2.93
N ILE A 23 -2.56 14.71 -3.43
CA ILE A 23 -1.69 15.55 -2.58
C ILE A 23 -2.52 16.62 -1.86
N LEU A 24 -3.52 17.18 -2.55
CA LEU A 24 -4.42 18.16 -1.95
C LEU A 24 -5.41 17.55 -0.95
N ALA A 25 -5.71 16.25 -1.05
CA ALA A 25 -6.56 15.53 -0.10
C ALA A 25 -5.82 15.21 1.21
N THR A 26 -4.48 15.11 1.17
CA THR A 26 -3.65 14.88 2.36
C THR A 26 -3.10 16.17 2.97
N ALA A 27 -3.43 17.32 2.39
CA ALA A 27 -3.03 18.60 2.93
C ALA A 27 -3.66 18.83 4.30
N LYS A 28 -2.87 19.30 5.26
CA LYS A 28 -3.38 19.77 6.54
C LYS A 28 -4.18 21.05 6.29
N VAL A 29 -5.26 21.22 7.05
CA VAL A 29 -6.00 22.48 7.06
C VAL A 29 -5.43 23.31 8.20
N SER A 30 -4.91 24.49 7.88
CA SER A 30 -4.45 25.46 8.88
C SER A 30 -5.63 25.94 9.70
N ASP A 31 -5.36 26.36 10.94
CA ASP A 31 -6.39 26.99 11.75
C ASP A 31 -6.94 28.24 11.05
N PRO A 32 -8.23 28.59 11.24
CA PRO A 32 -8.85 29.76 10.62
C PRO A 32 -8.15 31.08 10.96
N ASP A 33 -7.47 31.13 12.12
CA ASP A 33 -6.74 32.29 12.62
C ASP A 33 -5.29 32.37 12.07
N ASP A 34 -4.84 31.36 11.32
CA ASP A 34 -3.51 31.36 10.69
C ASP A 34 -3.53 32.28 9.45
N PRO A 35 -2.57 33.22 9.31
CA PRO A 35 -2.44 34.04 8.09
C PRO A 35 -2.24 33.24 6.79
N LEU A 36 -1.94 31.95 6.87
CA LEU A 36 -1.89 31.02 5.73
C LEU A 36 -3.27 30.53 5.27
N PHE A 37 -4.31 30.69 6.10
CA PHE A 37 -5.67 30.26 5.81
C PHE A 37 -6.27 30.99 4.61
N GLU A 38 -6.15 32.32 4.57
CA GLU A 38 -6.67 33.16 3.48
C GLU A 38 -5.78 33.13 2.22
N ARG A 39 -4.50 32.75 2.37
CA ARG A 39 -3.52 32.73 1.27
C ARG A 39 -3.56 31.45 0.45
N SER A 40 -4.21 30.40 0.95
CA SER A 40 -4.34 29.12 0.27
C SER A 40 -5.81 28.72 0.15
N LYS A 41 -6.17 27.99 -0.90
CA LYS A 41 -7.57 27.58 -1.12
C LYS A 41 -8.00 26.64 0.03
N TYR A 42 -8.84 27.16 0.93
CA TYR A 42 -9.30 26.50 2.17
C TYR A 42 -8.21 26.23 3.22
N GLY A 43 -7.18 27.09 3.33
CA GLY A 43 -6.13 26.92 4.34
C GLY A 43 -5.29 25.64 4.19
N ARG A 44 -5.22 25.07 2.98
CA ARG A 44 -4.52 23.81 2.74
C ARG A 44 -3.00 24.01 2.70
N ILE A 45 -2.33 23.42 3.68
CA ILE A 45 -0.87 23.35 3.79
C ILE A 45 -0.41 21.94 3.40
N LEU A 46 0.62 21.87 2.55
CA LEU A 46 1.21 20.61 2.14
C LEU A 46 1.76 19.85 3.36
N ASP A 47 1.33 18.60 3.53
CA ASP A 47 1.98 17.62 4.40
C ASP A 47 2.79 16.65 3.52
N PRO A 48 4.13 16.80 3.46
CA PRO A 48 4.95 15.95 2.60
C PRO A 48 4.90 14.47 3.00
N ALA A 49 4.79 14.16 4.29
CA ALA A 49 4.77 12.79 4.77
C ALA A 49 3.47 12.09 4.34
N ALA A 50 2.32 12.72 4.60
CA ALA A 50 1.03 12.18 4.20
C ALA A 50 0.88 12.11 2.67
N ALA A 51 1.45 13.07 1.93
CA ALA A 51 1.45 13.06 0.47
C ALA A 51 2.23 11.88 -0.12
N ILE A 52 3.38 11.51 0.48
CA ILE A 52 4.19 10.36 0.06
C ILE A 52 3.47 9.04 0.36
N ASP A 53 2.77 8.95 1.49
CA ASP A 53 2.08 7.73 1.93
C ASP A 53 0.98 7.31 0.96
N VAL A 54 0.32 8.25 0.29
CA VAL A 54 -0.70 7.93 -0.75
C VAL A 54 -0.10 7.17 -1.94
N PHE A 55 1.20 7.35 -2.17
CA PHE A 55 1.95 6.74 -3.27
C PHE A 55 2.80 5.55 -2.83
N SER A 56 2.81 5.23 -1.55
CA SER A 56 3.61 4.16 -0.96
C SER A 56 2.70 3.04 -0.47
N ASP A 57 3.18 1.80 -0.54
CA ASP A 57 2.57 0.74 0.25
C ASP A 57 3.07 0.86 1.68
N LEU A 58 2.15 0.64 2.62
CA LEU A 58 2.43 0.68 4.04
C LEU A 58 2.32 -0.73 4.59
N ILE A 59 3.36 -1.18 5.28
CA ILE A 59 3.32 -2.42 6.05
C ILE A 59 3.65 -2.13 7.50
N TRP A 60 3.03 -2.87 8.40
CA TRP A 60 3.37 -2.85 9.81
C TRP A 60 4.01 -4.19 10.15
N VAL A 61 5.21 -4.12 10.70
CA VAL A 61 6.02 -5.29 11.05
C VAL A 61 6.42 -5.22 12.52
N LEU A 62 6.50 -6.37 13.16
CA LEU A 62 6.99 -6.49 14.53
C LEU A 62 8.51 -6.38 14.53
N ASP A 63 9.05 -5.49 15.36
CA ASP A 63 10.49 -5.43 15.64
C ASP A 63 10.94 -6.59 16.56
N GLU A 64 12.23 -6.64 16.86
CA GLU A 64 12.82 -7.66 17.75
C GLU A 64 12.25 -7.62 19.18
N ASN A 65 11.66 -6.48 19.57
CA ASN A 65 11.04 -6.26 20.87
C ASN A 65 9.52 -6.52 20.85
N GLY A 66 8.96 -6.88 19.69
CA GLY A 66 7.51 -7.09 19.50
C GLY A 66 6.71 -5.81 19.33
N ASN A 67 7.34 -4.65 19.14
CA ASN A 67 6.65 -3.40 18.82
C ASN A 67 6.28 -3.34 17.35
N GLU A 68 5.12 -2.76 17.06
CA GLU A 68 4.66 -2.56 15.70
C GLU A 68 5.33 -1.32 15.08
N VAL A 69 6.16 -1.55 14.05
CA VAL A 69 6.85 -0.50 13.29
C VAL A 69 6.26 -0.40 11.90
N MET A 70 5.81 0.79 11.54
CA MET A 70 5.32 1.09 10.20
C MET A 70 6.48 1.33 9.25
N LYS A 71 6.44 0.68 8.07
CA LYS A 71 7.42 0.82 6.99
C LYS A 71 6.75 1.32 5.72
N ARG A 72 7.45 2.21 5.03
CA ARG A 72 7.01 2.87 3.78
C ARG A 72 7.84 2.39 2.62
N GLY A 73 7.19 1.96 1.56
CA GLY A 73 7.91 1.35 0.46
C GLY A 73 7.01 0.79 -0.63
N ARG A 74 7.50 -0.25 -1.29
CA ARG A 74 6.82 -0.91 -2.39
C ARG A 74 6.79 -2.43 -2.20
N LEU A 75 5.60 -3.02 -2.21
CA LEU A 75 5.43 -4.49 -2.29
C LEU A 75 5.87 -4.97 -3.68
N ILE A 76 6.66 -6.03 -3.78
CA ILE A 76 7.08 -6.55 -5.10
C ILE A 76 6.55 -7.96 -5.33
N ALA A 77 6.49 -8.35 -6.60
CA ALA A 77 5.98 -9.66 -6.99
C ALA A 77 6.80 -10.77 -6.30
N GLN A 78 6.10 -11.81 -5.84
CA GLN A 78 6.77 -12.96 -5.25
C GLN A 78 7.51 -13.77 -6.32
N ASP A 79 6.95 -13.81 -7.53
CA ASP A 79 7.51 -14.43 -8.72
C ASP A 79 7.62 -13.36 -9.81
N ASP A 80 8.82 -13.22 -10.37
CA ASP A 80 9.13 -12.21 -11.38
C ASP A 80 8.42 -12.51 -12.73
N ASP A 81 7.93 -13.74 -12.93
CA ASP A 81 7.18 -14.16 -14.11
C ASP A 81 5.69 -13.77 -14.08
N LEU A 82 5.18 -13.34 -12.92
CA LEU A 82 3.77 -12.93 -12.78
C LEU A 82 3.57 -11.50 -13.30
N LYS A 83 2.62 -11.35 -14.24
CA LYS A 83 2.12 -10.04 -14.70
C LYS A 83 1.26 -9.38 -13.62
N GLY A 84 1.90 -8.89 -12.57
CA GLY A 84 1.27 -8.19 -11.47
C GLY A 84 1.85 -8.61 -10.13
N VAL A 85 1.78 -7.71 -9.15
CA VAL A 85 2.22 -8.07 -7.81
C VAL A 85 1.10 -8.79 -7.09
N VAL A 86 1.33 -10.08 -6.92
CA VAL A 86 0.44 -11.00 -6.23
C VAL A 86 1.11 -11.44 -4.94
N LEU A 87 0.39 -11.35 -3.82
CA LEU A 87 0.90 -11.68 -2.49
C LEU A 87 0.25 -12.96 -1.95
N PRO A 88 1.01 -13.84 -1.30
CA PRO A 88 0.52 -15.09 -0.71
C PRO A 88 -0.04 -14.86 0.70
N ILE A 89 -1.00 -13.95 0.83
CA ILE A 89 -1.48 -13.46 2.15
C ILE A 89 -2.58 -14.33 2.77
N CYS A 90 -3.04 -15.36 2.08
CA CYS A 90 -3.97 -16.36 2.57
C CYS A 90 -3.48 -17.78 2.19
N SER A 91 -3.96 -18.81 2.88
CA SER A 91 -3.71 -20.21 2.59
C SER A 91 -4.65 -20.73 1.50
N ALA A 92 -4.13 -21.57 0.60
CA ALA A 92 -4.91 -22.25 -0.44
C ALA A 92 -6.05 -23.12 0.12
N THR A 93 -5.94 -23.58 1.37
CA THR A 93 -6.93 -24.45 2.02
C THR A 93 -8.04 -23.69 2.74
N SER A 94 -8.01 -22.35 2.73
CA SER A 94 -9.06 -21.55 3.37
C SER A 94 -10.40 -21.65 2.62
N SER A 95 -11.48 -21.87 3.35
CA SER A 95 -12.83 -22.08 2.80
C SER A 95 -13.53 -20.81 2.30
N GLY A 96 -13.02 -19.62 2.67
CA GLY A 96 -13.47 -18.28 2.23
C GLY A 96 -12.58 -17.63 1.15
N LEU A 97 -13.10 -16.60 0.45
CA LEU A 97 -12.56 -15.99 -0.79
C LEU A 97 -11.92 -17.01 -1.75
N ARG A 98 -12.76 -17.98 -2.16
CA ARG A 98 -12.46 -19.06 -3.12
C ARG A 98 -12.05 -18.51 -4.49
N GLY A 99 -10.87 -18.90 -4.96
CA GLY A 99 -10.50 -18.78 -6.38
C GLY A 99 -9.02 -18.56 -6.68
N SER A 100 -8.19 -18.13 -5.73
CA SER A 100 -6.81 -17.73 -6.02
C SER A 100 -5.71 -18.60 -5.40
N GLY A 101 -6.05 -19.70 -4.72
CA GLY A 101 -5.05 -20.52 -4.04
C GLY A 101 -4.31 -19.79 -2.91
N GLY A 102 -4.90 -18.72 -2.36
CA GLY A 102 -4.27 -17.92 -1.29
C GLY A 102 -3.55 -16.65 -1.76
N LEU A 103 -3.37 -16.53 -3.08
CA LEU A 103 -2.72 -15.40 -3.72
C LEU A 103 -3.67 -14.20 -3.88
N ARG A 104 -3.21 -12.97 -3.66
CA ARG A 104 -4.01 -11.75 -3.81
C ARG A 104 -3.29 -10.69 -4.62
N ASP A 105 -3.97 -10.22 -5.66
CA ASP A 105 -3.51 -9.13 -6.50
C ASP A 105 -3.59 -7.81 -5.72
N VAL A 106 -2.44 -7.18 -5.50
CA VAL A 106 -2.30 -5.94 -4.74
C VAL A 106 -3.11 -4.78 -5.32
N SER A 107 -3.39 -4.79 -6.63
CA SER A 107 -4.21 -3.76 -7.25
C SER A 107 -5.69 -3.84 -6.87
N LYS A 108 -6.15 -4.98 -6.32
CA LYS A 108 -7.56 -5.28 -6.06
C LYS A 108 -7.96 -5.21 -4.58
N PHE A 109 -7.00 -5.27 -3.66
CA PHE A 109 -7.28 -5.20 -2.22
C PHE A 109 -6.84 -3.89 -1.57
N ALA A 110 -7.48 -3.55 -0.47
CA ALA A 110 -7.33 -2.31 0.27
C ALA A 110 -6.66 -2.50 1.63
N LEU A 111 -6.92 -3.62 2.31
CA LEU A 111 -6.33 -3.90 3.60
C LEU A 111 -6.16 -5.41 3.78
N TRP A 112 -5.00 -5.79 4.32
CA TRP A 112 -4.83 -7.05 5.02
C TRP A 112 -4.46 -6.75 6.47
N ARG A 113 -5.07 -7.46 7.42
CA ARG A 113 -4.83 -7.29 8.85
C ARG A 113 -4.80 -8.63 9.56
N LYS A 114 -3.75 -8.87 10.34
CA LYS A 114 -3.68 -10.00 11.27
C LYS A 114 -4.67 -9.80 12.43
N ILE A 115 -5.43 -10.85 12.75
CA ILE A 115 -6.38 -10.85 13.88
C ILE A 115 -5.78 -11.63 15.04
N GLU A 116 -5.99 -12.95 15.07
CA GLU A 116 -5.57 -13.84 16.14
C GLU A 116 -5.05 -15.16 15.58
N GLY A 117 -3.97 -15.67 16.17
CA GLY A 117 -3.29 -16.88 15.70
C GLY A 117 -2.85 -16.75 14.24
N SER A 118 -3.37 -17.65 13.40
CA SER A 118 -3.11 -17.68 11.95
C SER A 118 -4.29 -17.15 11.12
N ASN A 119 -5.16 -16.33 11.73
CA ASN A 119 -6.28 -15.70 11.04
C ASN A 119 -5.96 -14.26 10.65
N ALA A 120 -6.42 -13.87 9.46
CA ALA A 120 -6.33 -12.52 8.95
C ALA A 120 -7.68 -12.09 8.34
N GLU A 121 -7.85 -10.78 8.25
CA GLU A 121 -8.93 -10.12 7.54
C GLU A 121 -8.39 -9.45 6.28
N VAL A 122 -9.13 -9.56 5.18
CA VAL A 122 -8.80 -9.05 3.87
C VAL A 122 -9.98 -8.26 3.34
N TRP A 123 -9.71 -7.01 3.00
CA TRP A 123 -10.68 -6.09 2.44
C TRP A 123 -10.33 -5.86 0.97
N ASP A 124 -11.16 -6.38 0.08
CA ASP A 124 -11.07 -6.07 -1.34
C ASP A 124 -11.82 -4.77 -1.67
N GLN A 125 -11.48 -4.12 -2.78
CA GLN A 125 -12.22 -2.94 -3.25
C GLN A 125 -13.67 -3.25 -3.65
N LYS A 126 -14.01 -4.53 -3.84
CA LYS A 126 -15.38 -4.97 -4.09
C LYS A 126 -16.06 -5.31 -2.76
N PHE A 127 -17.31 -4.88 -2.60
CA PHE A 127 -18.11 -5.16 -1.41
C PHE A 127 -18.39 -6.67 -1.28
N PHE A 128 -17.64 -7.36 -0.42
CA PHE A 128 -17.96 -8.70 0.07
C PHE A 128 -18.69 -8.61 1.42
N ALA A 129 -19.47 -9.62 1.79
CA ALA A 129 -19.99 -9.73 3.15
C ALA A 129 -18.83 -9.92 4.15
N ASP A 130 -18.97 -9.44 5.39
CA ASP A 130 -17.90 -9.49 6.41
C ASP A 130 -17.38 -10.92 6.67
N SER A 131 -18.25 -11.94 6.55
CA SER A 131 -17.86 -13.35 6.72
C SER A 131 -16.88 -13.85 5.66
N ASP A 132 -16.88 -13.25 4.46
CA ASP A 132 -16.01 -13.64 3.36
C ASP A 132 -14.62 -13.00 3.43
N ARG A 133 -14.44 -12.01 4.33
CA ARG A 133 -13.19 -11.25 4.47
C ARG A 133 -12.14 -11.97 5.29
N LYS A 134 -12.48 -13.05 5.98
CA LYS A 134 -11.53 -13.77 6.85
C LYS A 134 -10.85 -14.90 6.11
N CYS A 135 -9.54 -15.03 6.29
CA CYS A 135 -8.77 -16.15 5.78
C CYS A 135 -7.75 -16.66 6.81
N LEU A 136 -7.36 -17.92 6.65
CA LEU A 136 -6.16 -18.43 7.30
C LEU A 136 -4.96 -18.03 6.45
N PHE A 137 -3.82 -17.72 7.07
CA PHE A 137 -2.56 -17.47 6.37
C PHE A 137 -1.47 -18.42 6.88
N ASN A 138 -0.46 -18.68 6.04
CA ASN A 138 0.71 -19.44 6.45
C ASN A 138 1.73 -18.49 7.12
N PRO A 139 2.09 -18.66 8.41
CA PRO A 139 2.99 -17.74 9.11
C PRO A 139 4.40 -17.67 8.53
N ASN A 140 4.85 -18.72 7.86
CA ASN A 140 6.20 -18.81 7.27
C ASN A 140 6.27 -18.25 5.85
N GLU A 141 5.11 -17.97 5.25
CA GLU A 141 5.03 -17.34 3.95
C GLU A 141 5.62 -15.93 4.02
N LYS A 142 6.28 -15.49 2.94
CA LYS A 142 6.97 -14.21 2.93
C LYS A 142 6.36 -13.25 1.91
N ILE A 143 6.35 -11.98 2.27
CA ILE A 143 6.14 -10.89 1.33
C ILE A 143 7.49 -10.24 1.03
N ARG A 144 7.67 -9.83 -0.22
CA ARG A 144 8.85 -9.06 -0.65
C ARG A 144 8.48 -7.57 -0.68
N PHE A 145 9.37 -6.73 -0.16
CA PHE A 145 9.13 -5.30 0.02
C PHE A 145 10.42 -4.50 -0.18
N ILE A 146 10.32 -3.33 -0.81
CA ILE A 146 11.43 -2.40 -0.98
C ILE A 146 11.13 -1.15 -0.14
N GLU A 147 11.87 -0.97 0.95
CA GLU A 147 11.73 0.21 1.82
C GLU A 147 12.36 1.45 1.18
N HIS A 148 11.60 2.54 1.11
CA HIS A 148 12.06 3.78 0.46
C HIS A 148 13.27 4.39 1.17
N GLU A 149 13.31 4.31 2.49
CA GLU A 149 14.37 4.91 3.33
C GLU A 149 15.71 4.14 3.26
N LYS A 150 15.71 2.93 2.69
CA LYS A 150 16.89 2.04 2.65
C LYS A 150 17.48 1.83 1.25
N GLY A 151 17.20 2.74 0.33
CA GLY A 151 17.91 2.80 -0.96
C GLY A 151 17.65 1.62 -1.88
N GLY A 152 16.45 1.03 -1.85
CA GLY A 152 16.00 0.10 -2.90
C GLY A 152 16.33 -1.38 -2.69
N LYS A 153 16.86 -1.77 -1.52
CA LYS A 153 17.09 -3.19 -1.21
C LYS A 153 15.76 -3.92 -1.02
N ILE A 154 15.71 -5.13 -1.58
CA ILE A 154 14.58 -6.05 -1.38
C ILE A 154 14.73 -6.66 0.02
N GLU A 155 13.69 -6.49 0.84
CA GLU A 155 13.51 -7.13 2.13
C GLU A 155 12.40 -8.16 2.03
N GLU A 156 12.55 -9.25 2.78
CA GLU A 156 11.51 -10.26 2.92
C GLU A 156 10.97 -10.27 4.35
N PHE A 157 9.64 -10.16 4.48
CA PHE A 157 8.97 -10.24 5.77
C PHE A 157 8.11 -11.50 5.82
N ALA A 158 8.38 -12.37 6.79
CA ALA A 158 7.48 -13.50 7.07
C ALA A 158 6.16 -12.98 7.63
N LEU A 159 5.03 -13.52 7.19
CA LEU A 159 3.69 -13.08 7.60
C LEU A 159 3.47 -13.21 9.12
N LYS A 160 4.19 -14.10 9.81
CA LYS A 160 4.19 -14.16 11.28
C LYS A 160 4.50 -12.79 11.92
N GLY A 161 5.46 -12.06 11.35
CA GLY A 161 5.93 -10.75 11.80
C GLY A 161 5.19 -9.57 11.19
N VAL A 162 4.29 -9.79 10.22
CA VAL A 162 3.49 -8.71 9.61
C VAL A 162 2.14 -8.64 10.31
N THR A 163 1.74 -7.44 10.74
CA THR A 163 0.45 -7.20 11.41
C THR A 163 -0.57 -6.58 10.46
N ARG A 164 -0.10 -5.75 9.52
CA ARG A 164 -0.97 -5.00 8.61
C ARG A 164 -0.28 -4.71 7.28
N ILE A 165 -1.04 -4.74 6.19
CA ILE A 165 -0.62 -4.35 4.85
C ILE A 165 -1.70 -3.45 4.26
N VAL A 166 -1.32 -2.25 3.84
CA VAL A 166 -2.18 -1.28 3.16
C VAL A 166 -1.51 -0.91 1.84
N PRO A 167 -1.97 -1.49 0.72
CA PRO A 167 -1.40 -1.16 -0.57
C PRO A 167 -1.79 0.22 -1.09
N SER A 168 -0.92 0.79 -1.92
CA SER A 168 -1.29 1.90 -2.78
C SER A 168 -2.09 1.39 -3.97
N HIS A 169 -3.32 1.91 -4.12
CA HIS A 169 -4.23 1.58 -5.22
C HIS A 169 -3.75 2.01 -6.62
N PHE A 170 -2.60 2.68 -6.72
CA PHE A 170 -2.09 3.21 -7.98
C PHE A 170 -1.28 2.25 -8.85
N ARG A 171 -1.01 1.03 -8.39
CA ARG A 171 -0.25 0.03 -9.18
C ARG A 171 -0.77 -0.16 -10.60
N ARG A 172 -2.09 -0.10 -10.78
CA ARG A 172 -2.75 -0.35 -12.07
C ARG A 172 -2.42 0.72 -13.12
N ALA A 173 -2.12 1.95 -12.71
CA ALA A 173 -1.75 3.02 -13.62
C ALA A 173 -0.34 2.84 -14.21
N LEU A 174 0.54 2.12 -13.50
CA LEU A 174 1.93 1.90 -13.90
C LEU A 174 2.08 0.80 -14.98
N GLU A 175 1.32 -0.28 -14.86
CA GLU A 175 1.41 -1.43 -15.75
C GLU A 175 0.83 -1.16 -17.15
N ILE A 176 -0.23 -0.35 -17.23
CA ILE A 176 -0.88 0.00 -18.52
C ILE A 176 0.06 0.82 -19.41
N HIS A 177 0.95 1.62 -18.82
CA HIS A 177 1.88 2.46 -19.59
C HIS A 177 3.19 1.76 -19.95
N ALA A 178 3.62 0.75 -19.18
CA ALA A 178 4.81 -0.06 -19.52
C ALA A 178 4.58 -0.98 -20.75
N GLN A 179 3.33 -1.25 -21.12
CA GLN A 179 2.99 -2.05 -22.32
C GLN A 179 2.71 -1.19 -23.57
N GLN A 180 2.83 0.14 -23.47
CA GLN A 180 2.55 1.08 -24.58
C GLN A 180 3.78 1.87 -25.05
N GLN A 181 4.98 1.45 -24.66
CA GLN A 181 6.26 1.94 -25.19
C GLN A 181 6.97 0.81 -25.95
#